data_AF-A0A5B0FIL3-F1
#
_entry.id   AF-A0A5B0FIL3-F1
#
_cell.length_a   1.000
_cell.length_b   1.000
_cell.length_c   1.000
_cell.angle_alpha   90.00
_cell.angle_beta   90.00
_cell.angle_gamma   90.00
#
_symmetry.space_group_name_H-M   'P 1'
#
loop_
_entity.id
_entity.type
_entity.pdbx_description
1 polymer ?
#
loop_
_entity_poly.entity_id
_entity_poly.type
_entity_poly.pdbx_seq_one_letter_code
_entity_poly.pdbx_strand_id
1 'polypeptide(L)'
;MNRKTEKSVLRLSHFIRKHKHDHLIKIGKDRIVIDVNDRSLTGSIFYLSFMLVIPFVLGLYSLISYDLGEALVVLLWLIYSTYEAYHMIRGENILIVDLVQSRFEVENINPVFKWLFHKRILNFSRIAKTTLSQEGVGVNIKWLEISVHDKNNRKIILSNFKNTFPSKSIANVVKEMLDIILKEHRDATPLMGAELYEKLKSLVEVGRDEDWNTYYLGPEGVKWVKSYPNSSHHGGGAPTLTRVDQFPDRNKTT
;
A
#
# COMPACT_ATOMS: atom_id res chain seq x y z
N MET A 1 7.54 -0.36 17.42
CA MET A 1 6.44 -0.98 16.65
C MET A 1 5.32 -1.33 17.64
N ASN A 2 4.05 -1.03 17.34
CA ASN A 2 2.94 -1.34 18.24
C ASN A 2 2.71 -2.87 18.31
N ARG A 3 2.23 -3.37 19.45
CA ARG A 3 1.98 -4.79 19.73
C ARG A 3 1.00 -5.44 18.72
N LYS A 4 0.04 -4.67 18.18
CA LYS A 4 -0.93 -5.16 17.19
C LYS A 4 -0.27 -5.35 15.81
N THR A 5 0.43 -4.33 15.29
CA THR A 5 1.27 -4.49 14.09
C THR A 5 2.28 -5.62 14.23
N GLU A 6 2.99 -5.71 15.36
CA GLU A 6 3.95 -6.79 15.61
C GLU A 6 3.31 -8.18 15.54
N LYS A 7 2.15 -8.37 16.17
CA LYS A 7 1.41 -9.64 16.11
C LYS A 7 0.99 -10.01 14.69
N SER A 8 0.57 -9.04 13.88
CA SER A 8 0.19 -9.28 12.48
C SER A 8 1.39 -9.62 11.60
N VAL A 9 2.51 -8.94 11.81
CA VAL A 9 3.79 -9.24 11.15
C VAL A 9 4.28 -10.64 11.54
N LEU A 10 4.17 -11.03 12.81
CA LEU A 10 4.52 -12.37 13.30
C LEU A 10 3.60 -13.47 12.74
N ARG A 11 2.30 -13.19 12.58
CA ARG A 11 1.38 -14.12 11.91
C ARG A 11 1.78 -14.35 10.46
N LEU A 12 2.11 -13.27 9.75
CA LEU A 12 2.55 -13.32 8.36
C LEU A 12 3.84 -14.12 8.21
N SER A 13 4.85 -13.82 9.05
CA SER A 13 6.12 -14.55 9.03
C SER A 13 5.96 -16.03 9.34
N HIS A 14 5.15 -16.37 10.35
CA HIS A 14 4.87 -17.76 10.70
C HIS A 14 4.17 -18.51 9.55
N PHE A 15 3.19 -17.88 8.91
CA PHE A 15 2.46 -18.46 7.79
C PHE A 15 3.38 -18.76 6.60
N ILE A 16 4.27 -17.83 6.27
CA ILE A 16 5.21 -17.96 5.16
C ILE A 16 6.24 -19.06 5.42
N ARG A 17 6.81 -19.09 6.63
CA ARG A 17 7.76 -20.12 7.05
C ARG A 17 7.15 -21.52 7.01
N LYS A 18 5.89 -21.63 7.45
CA LYS A 18 5.13 -22.89 7.40
C LYS A 18 4.96 -23.41 5.96
N HIS A 19 4.82 -22.51 4.99
CA HIS A 19 4.61 -22.84 3.59
C HIS A 19 5.89 -22.74 2.73
N LYS A 20 7.08 -22.61 3.33
CA LYS A 20 8.40 -22.56 2.65
C LYS A 20 8.51 -21.47 1.57
N HIS A 21 7.81 -20.36 1.75
CA HIS A 21 7.84 -19.23 0.82
C HIS A 21 8.65 -18.04 1.36
N ASP A 22 9.72 -18.32 2.13
CA ASP A 22 10.52 -17.29 2.83
C ASP A 22 11.12 -16.23 1.89
N HIS A 23 11.23 -16.52 0.59
CA HIS A 23 11.64 -15.55 -0.41
C HIS A 23 10.62 -14.42 -0.63
N LEU A 24 9.34 -14.65 -0.32
CA LEU A 24 8.27 -13.71 -0.66
C LEU A 24 8.20 -12.49 0.26
N ILE A 25 8.65 -12.59 1.50
CA ILE A 25 8.58 -11.46 2.45
C ILE A 25 9.85 -11.37 3.29
N LYS A 26 10.49 -10.21 3.26
CA LYS A 26 11.61 -9.87 4.13
C LYS A 26 11.15 -8.84 5.15
N ILE A 27 11.16 -9.23 6.43
CA ILE A 27 10.77 -8.37 7.54
C ILE A 27 12.05 -7.83 8.19
N GLY A 28 12.29 -6.53 8.04
CA GLY A 28 13.29 -5.80 8.79
C GLY A 28 12.68 -5.11 10.01
N LYS A 29 13.53 -4.42 10.79
CA LYS A 29 13.12 -3.68 11.99
C LYS A 29 12.12 -2.54 11.68
N ASP A 30 12.34 -1.86 10.56
CA ASP A 30 11.64 -0.63 10.18
C ASP A 30 10.93 -0.72 8.82
N ARG A 31 11.17 -1.83 8.09
CA ARG A 31 10.70 -2.04 6.73
C ARG A 31 10.19 -3.45 6.53
N ILE A 32 9.09 -3.57 5.80
CA ILE A 32 8.55 -4.87 5.35
C ILE A 32 8.60 -4.87 3.83
N VAL A 33 9.36 -5.79 3.25
CA VAL A 33 9.46 -5.97 1.80
C VAL A 33 8.66 -7.19 1.40
N ILE A 34 7.70 -7.00 0.51
CA ILE A 34 6.81 -8.04 -0.01
C ILE A 34 7.11 -8.18 -1.50
N ASP A 35 7.77 -9.28 -1.85
CA ASP A 35 8.12 -9.69 -3.20
C ASP A 35 7.27 -10.90 -3.56
N VAL A 36 6.17 -10.69 -4.29
CA VAL A 36 5.18 -11.76 -4.52
C VAL A 36 5.58 -12.67 -5.70
N ASN A 37 6.75 -12.45 -6.30
CA ASN A 37 7.08 -13.08 -7.57
C ASN A 37 8.00 -14.30 -7.43
N ASP A 38 7.62 -15.36 -8.14
CA ASP A 38 8.35 -16.64 -8.22
C ASP A 38 8.86 -16.88 -9.66
N ARG A 39 8.85 -15.84 -10.51
CA ARG A 39 9.27 -15.92 -11.92
C ARG A 39 10.69 -15.43 -12.10
N SER A 40 11.45 -16.18 -12.91
CA SER A 40 12.80 -15.78 -13.30
C SER A 40 12.75 -14.51 -14.17
N LEU A 41 13.44 -13.45 -13.72
CA LEU A 41 13.62 -12.18 -14.43
C LEU A 41 14.08 -12.35 -15.89
N THR A 42 14.92 -13.36 -16.14
CA THR A 42 15.48 -13.67 -17.45
C THR A 42 14.42 -14.08 -18.46
N GLY A 43 13.47 -14.92 -18.05
CA GLY A 43 12.35 -15.35 -18.92
C GLY A 43 11.46 -14.18 -19.35
N SER A 44 11.22 -13.22 -18.45
CA SER A 44 10.41 -12.03 -18.74
C SER A 44 11.09 -11.11 -19.76
N ILE A 45 12.41 -10.94 -19.69
CA ILE A 45 13.19 -10.11 -20.64
C ILE A 45 13.20 -10.75 -22.03
N PHE A 46 13.51 -12.05 -22.14
CA PHE A 46 13.48 -12.75 -23.42
C PHE A 46 12.10 -12.73 -24.07
N TYR A 47 11.04 -12.91 -23.27
CA TYR A 47 9.66 -12.82 -23.74
C TYR A 47 9.34 -11.44 -24.30
N LEU A 48 9.71 -10.35 -23.61
CA LEU A 48 9.50 -8.98 -24.09
C LEU A 48 10.28 -8.69 -25.36
N SER A 49 11.54 -9.12 -25.45
CA SER A 49 12.34 -8.96 -26.65
C SER A 49 11.69 -9.67 -27.83
N PHE A 50 11.22 -10.90 -27.65
CA PHE A 50 10.54 -11.65 -28.71
C PHE A 50 9.19 -11.03 -29.09
N MET A 51 8.41 -10.59 -28.10
CA MET A 51 7.05 -10.08 -28.33
C MET A 51 6.98 -8.62 -28.81
N LEU A 52 8.01 -7.81 -28.61
CA LEU A 52 7.99 -6.40 -29.05
C LEU A 52 8.97 -6.13 -30.18
N VAL A 53 10.19 -6.69 -30.14
CA VAL A 53 11.22 -6.36 -31.13
C VAL A 53 10.96 -7.06 -32.46
N ILE A 54 10.60 -8.34 -32.43
CA ILE A 54 10.36 -9.11 -33.66
C ILE A 54 9.16 -8.58 -34.46
N PRO A 55 7.99 -8.33 -33.85
CA PRO A 55 6.85 -7.78 -34.59
C PRO A 55 7.15 -6.37 -35.09
N PHE A 56 7.91 -5.58 -34.33
CA PHE A 56 8.30 -4.25 -34.77
C PHE A 56 9.19 -4.29 -36.03
N VAL A 57 10.20 -5.17 -36.06
CA VAL A 57 11.08 -5.34 -37.24
C VAL A 57 10.28 -5.88 -38.44
N LEU A 58 9.42 -6.86 -38.23
CA LEU A 58 8.55 -7.39 -39.29
C LEU A 58 7.56 -6.34 -39.80
N GLY A 59 7.04 -5.49 -38.92
CA GLY A 59 6.14 -4.40 -39.29
C GLY A 59 6.82 -3.33 -40.13
N LEU A 60 8.07 -2.98 -39.78
CA LEU A 60 8.88 -2.10 -40.61
C LEU A 60 9.16 -2.72 -41.98
N TYR A 61 9.46 -4.01 -42.04
CA TYR A 61 9.66 -4.73 -43.30
C TYR A 61 8.38 -4.77 -44.15
N SER A 62 7.22 -5.09 -43.57
CA SER A 62 5.95 -5.16 -44.28
C SER A 62 5.49 -3.79 -44.82
N LEU A 63 5.82 -2.71 -44.09
CA LEU A 63 5.57 -1.34 -44.56
C LEU A 63 6.41 -0.99 -45.79
N ILE A 64 7.62 -1.53 -45.90
CA ILE A 64 8.51 -1.33 -47.05
C ILE A 64 8.07 -2.19 -48.24
N SER A 65 7.56 -3.41 -48.00
CA SER A 65 7.09 -4.31 -49.06
C SER A 65 5.67 -3.99 -49.59
N TYR A 66 4.96 -3.03 -48.99
CA TYR A 66 3.58 -2.65 -49.31
C TYR A 66 2.55 -3.80 -49.20
N ASP A 67 2.83 -4.82 -48.39
CA ASP A 67 1.86 -5.89 -48.10
C ASP A 67 0.95 -5.48 -46.93
N LEU A 68 -0.26 -5.02 -47.27
CA LEU A 68 -1.28 -4.61 -46.30
C LEU A 68 -1.76 -5.78 -45.42
N GLY A 69 -1.72 -7.02 -45.92
CA GLY A 69 -2.15 -8.20 -45.18
C GLY A 69 -1.17 -8.53 -44.06
N GLU A 70 0.12 -8.59 -44.38
CA GLU A 70 1.18 -8.79 -43.39
C GLU A 70 1.22 -7.64 -42.37
N ALA A 71 1.08 -6.40 -42.83
CA ALA A 71 1.05 -5.24 -41.95
C ALA A 71 -0.10 -5.30 -40.93
N LEU A 72 -1.29 -5.78 -41.33
CA LEU A 72 -2.43 -5.96 -40.43
C LEU A 72 -2.18 -7.04 -39.37
N VAL A 73 -1.61 -8.18 -39.77
CA VAL A 73 -1.27 -9.28 -38.84
C VAL A 73 -0.24 -8.81 -37.81
N VAL A 74 0.78 -8.09 -38.25
CA VAL A 74 1.79 -7.51 -37.35
C VAL A 74 1.18 -6.49 -36.40
N LEU A 75 0.27 -5.62 -36.89
CA LEU A 75 -0.41 -4.65 -36.03
C LEU A 75 -1.23 -5.34 -34.92
N LEU A 76 -2.00 -6.38 -35.27
CA LEU A 76 -2.76 -7.16 -34.28
C LEU A 76 -1.83 -7.83 -33.27
N TRP A 77 -0.69 -8.37 -33.73
CA TRP A 77 0.29 -8.96 -32.85
C TRP A 77 0.94 -7.94 -31.92
N LEU A 78 1.25 -6.72 -32.39
CA LEU A 78 1.75 -5.64 -31.54
C LEU A 78 0.74 -5.22 -30.47
N ILE A 79 -0.54 -5.11 -30.83
CA ILE A 79 -1.62 -4.81 -29.88
C ILE A 79 -1.70 -5.89 -28.80
N TYR A 80 -1.71 -7.16 -29.20
CA TYR A 80 -1.74 -8.30 -28.28
C TYR A 80 -0.50 -8.32 -27.37
N SER A 81 0.68 -8.12 -27.94
CA SER A 81 1.94 -8.12 -27.20
C SER A 81 2.05 -6.97 -26.22
N THR A 82 1.56 -5.79 -26.59
CA THR A 82 1.50 -4.63 -25.69
C THR A 82 0.54 -4.89 -24.52
N TYR A 83 -0.59 -5.54 -24.79
CA TYR A 83 -1.54 -5.96 -23.76
C TYR A 83 -0.93 -6.96 -22.77
N GLU A 84 -0.24 -8.00 -23.25
CA GLU A 84 0.47 -8.96 -22.41
C GLU A 84 1.61 -8.30 -21.60
N ALA A 85 2.39 -7.44 -22.24
CA ALA A 85 3.46 -6.68 -21.58
C ALA A 85 2.91 -5.81 -20.44
N TYR A 86 1.78 -5.11 -20.66
CA TYR A 86 1.11 -4.33 -19.63
C TYR A 86 0.72 -5.18 -18.41
N HIS A 87 0.15 -6.37 -18.63
CA HIS A 87 -0.20 -7.28 -17.53
C HIS A 87 1.02 -7.82 -16.79
N MET A 88 2.14 -8.07 -17.47
CA MET A 88 3.40 -8.41 -16.82
C MET A 88 3.91 -7.26 -15.94
N ILE A 89 3.95 -6.03 -16.46
CA ILE A 89 4.37 -4.84 -15.70
C ILE A 89 3.51 -4.66 -14.45
N ARG A 90 2.19 -4.83 -14.59
CA ARG A 90 1.24 -4.72 -13.48
C ARG A 90 1.43 -5.84 -12.45
N GLY A 91 1.76 -7.05 -12.88
CA GLY A 91 1.93 -8.22 -12.01
C GLY A 91 3.23 -8.22 -11.20
N GLU A 92 4.30 -7.64 -11.73
CA GLU A 92 5.65 -7.80 -11.21
C GLU A 92 6.10 -6.64 -10.30
N ASN A 93 5.33 -6.36 -9.24
CA ASN A 93 5.61 -5.28 -8.29
C ASN A 93 6.10 -5.79 -6.92
N ILE A 94 7.17 -5.17 -6.42
CA ILE A 94 7.63 -5.26 -5.04
C ILE A 94 6.93 -4.15 -4.24
N LEU A 95 6.29 -4.54 -3.13
CA LEU A 95 5.73 -3.61 -2.17
C LEU A 95 6.66 -3.48 -0.97
N ILE A 96 7.13 -2.27 -0.71
CA ILE A 96 7.93 -1.91 0.46
C ILE A 96 7.07 -1.06 1.38
N VAL A 97 6.93 -1.49 2.63
CA VAL A 97 6.25 -0.74 3.68
C VAL A 97 7.32 -0.14 4.60
N ASP A 98 7.49 1.17 4.59
CA ASP A 98 8.40 1.89 5.49
C ASP A 98 7.58 2.46 6.66
N LEU A 99 7.77 1.87 7.84
CA LEU A 99 7.03 2.23 9.05
C LEU A 99 7.53 3.53 9.68
N VAL A 100 8.83 3.83 9.52
CA VAL A 100 9.44 5.05 10.08
C VAL A 100 8.99 6.27 9.28
N GLN A 101 9.01 6.15 7.96
CA GLN A 101 8.60 7.23 7.05
C GLN A 101 7.11 7.23 6.74
N SER A 102 6.35 6.26 7.29
CA SER A 102 4.90 6.13 7.13
C SER A 102 4.45 6.17 5.67
N ARG A 103 5.10 5.35 4.83
CA ARG A 103 4.84 5.32 3.38
C ARG A 103 4.92 3.92 2.80
N PHE A 104 4.14 3.69 1.75
CA PHE A 104 4.33 2.57 0.84
C PHE A 104 5.21 3.00 -0.31
N GLU A 105 6.09 2.10 -0.74
CA GLU A 105 6.85 2.23 -1.96
C GLU A 105 6.55 1.03 -2.85
N VAL A 106 6.21 1.29 -4.10
CA VAL A 106 5.91 0.26 -5.10
C VAL A 106 6.90 0.43 -6.22
N GLU A 107 7.66 -0.62 -6.49
CA GLU A 107 8.62 -0.66 -7.59
C GLU A 107 8.46 -1.95 -8.39
N ASN A 108 8.71 -1.88 -9.69
CA ASN A 108 8.72 -3.09 -10.51
C ASN A 108 9.98 -3.91 -10.21
N ILE A 109 9.90 -5.24 -10.19
CA ILE A 109 11.08 -6.09 -9.96
C ILE A 109 12.07 -6.07 -11.13
N ASN A 110 11.56 -5.92 -12.37
CA ASN A 110 12.35 -5.99 -13.58
C ASN A 110 13.10 -4.67 -13.80
N PRO A 111 14.45 -4.69 -13.91
CA PRO A 111 15.24 -3.48 -14.13
C PRO A 111 14.80 -2.64 -15.34
N VAL A 112 14.39 -3.28 -16.43
CA VAL A 112 13.91 -2.59 -17.65
C VAL A 112 12.63 -1.82 -17.34
N PHE A 113 11.72 -2.44 -16.59
CA PHE A 113 10.49 -1.79 -16.16
C PHE A 113 10.70 -0.79 -15.04
N LYS A 114 11.72 -0.93 -14.19
CA LYS A 114 12.10 0.13 -13.23
C LYS A 114 12.45 1.44 -13.95
N TRP A 115 13.06 1.34 -15.13
CA TRP A 115 13.39 2.52 -15.94
C TRP A 115 12.14 3.15 -16.59
N LEU A 116 11.22 2.33 -17.11
CA LEU A 116 9.98 2.82 -17.74
C LEU A 116 8.91 3.25 -16.72
N PHE A 117 8.82 2.57 -15.59
CA PHE A 117 7.82 2.76 -14.54
C PHE A 117 8.52 3.16 -13.25
N HIS A 118 8.56 4.47 -13.04
CA HIS A 118 9.17 5.07 -11.86
C HIS A 118 8.53 4.53 -10.57
N LYS A 119 9.38 4.40 -9.56
CA LYS A 119 8.99 4.06 -8.18
C LYS A 119 7.86 4.96 -7.70
N ARG A 120 6.77 4.37 -7.23
CA ARG A 120 5.61 5.09 -6.68
C ARG A 120 5.73 5.14 -5.17
N ILE A 121 5.67 6.34 -4.60
CA ILE A 121 5.75 6.56 -3.15
C ILE A 121 4.40 7.11 -2.67
N LEU A 122 3.82 6.46 -1.66
CA LEU A 122 2.48 6.75 -1.16
C LEU A 122 2.51 6.93 0.36
N ASN A 123 2.33 8.16 0.84
CA ASN A 123 2.24 8.42 2.28
C ASN A 123 0.93 7.89 2.86
N PHE A 124 0.99 7.29 4.05
CA PHE A 124 -0.18 6.73 4.74
C PHE A 124 -1.29 7.78 4.96
N SER A 125 -0.92 9.04 5.19
CA SER A 125 -1.85 10.16 5.36
C SER A 125 -2.77 10.41 4.16
N ARG A 126 -2.38 9.98 2.95
CA ARG A 126 -3.19 10.14 1.73
C ARG A 126 -4.13 8.97 1.48
N ILE A 127 -4.04 7.89 2.28
CA ILE A 127 -4.72 6.63 2.00
C ILE A 127 -6.01 6.53 2.82
N ALA A 128 -7.11 6.28 2.12
CA ALA A 128 -8.44 6.16 2.71
C ALA A 128 -8.73 4.72 3.17
N LYS A 129 -8.49 3.74 2.29
CA LYS A 129 -8.77 2.32 2.51
C LYS A 129 -7.88 1.41 1.67
N THR A 130 -7.68 0.18 2.12
CA THR A 130 -7.13 -0.90 1.30
C THR A 130 -8.25 -1.78 0.75
N THR A 131 -8.04 -2.38 -0.41
CA THR A 131 -8.96 -3.30 -1.06
C THR A 131 -8.21 -4.49 -1.62
N LEU A 132 -8.86 -5.65 -1.58
CA LEU A 132 -8.42 -6.86 -2.25
C LEU A 132 -9.48 -7.21 -3.29
N SER A 133 -9.17 -6.99 -4.57
CA SER A 133 -10.08 -7.30 -5.68
C SER A 133 -9.57 -8.48 -6.48
N GLN A 134 -10.49 -9.33 -6.94
CA GLN A 134 -10.13 -10.39 -7.88
C GLN A 134 -10.18 -9.83 -9.31
N GLU A 135 -9.07 -9.92 -10.02
CA GLU A 135 -8.94 -9.45 -11.40
C GLU A 135 -8.66 -10.65 -12.32
N GLY A 136 -9.34 -10.69 -13.47
CA GLY A 136 -9.07 -11.67 -14.52
C GLY A 136 -7.91 -11.20 -15.39
N VAL A 137 -6.87 -12.01 -15.52
CA VAL A 137 -5.70 -11.71 -16.39
C VAL A 137 -5.74 -12.53 -17.68
N GLY A 138 -6.63 -13.51 -17.76
CA GLY A 138 -6.92 -14.27 -18.98
C GLY A 138 -8.13 -15.16 -18.77
N VAL A 139 -8.41 -16.04 -19.74
CA VAL A 139 -9.62 -16.89 -19.76
C VAL A 139 -9.73 -17.76 -18.49
N ASN A 140 -8.60 -18.21 -17.92
CA ASN A 140 -8.56 -19.07 -16.72
C ASN A 140 -7.62 -18.60 -15.61
N ILE A 141 -7.00 -17.42 -15.75
CA ILE A 141 -6.02 -16.92 -14.76
C ILE A 141 -6.66 -15.79 -13.97
N LYS A 142 -6.87 -16.02 -12.67
CA LYS A 142 -7.40 -15.05 -11.71
C LYS A 142 -6.27 -14.60 -10.79
N TRP A 143 -6.09 -13.30 -10.66
CA TRP A 143 -5.19 -12.69 -9.69
C TRP A 143 -5.99 -12.03 -8.57
N LEU A 144 -5.36 -11.89 -7.42
CA LEU A 144 -5.83 -11.10 -6.30
C LEU A 144 -4.97 -9.85 -6.23
N GLU A 145 -5.58 -8.72 -6.51
CA GLU A 145 -4.94 -7.42 -6.54
C GLU A 145 -5.11 -6.73 -5.19
N ILE A 146 -4.00 -6.43 -4.53
CA ILE A 146 -3.97 -5.52 -3.39
C ILE A 146 -3.84 -4.11 -3.93
N SER A 147 -4.82 -3.26 -3.62
CA SER A 147 -4.80 -1.86 -3.98
C SER A 147 -5.19 -0.97 -2.81
N VAL A 148 -4.80 0.30 -2.89
CA VAL A 148 -5.22 1.34 -1.97
C VAL A 148 -6.02 2.38 -2.71
N HIS A 149 -7.04 2.94 -2.04
CA HIS A 149 -7.73 4.12 -2.52
C HIS A 149 -7.19 5.33 -1.77
N ASP A 150 -6.82 6.37 -2.51
CA ASP A 150 -6.49 7.65 -1.90
C ASP A 150 -7.75 8.36 -1.37
N LYS A 151 -7.57 9.48 -0.66
CA LYS A 151 -8.69 10.32 -0.19
C LYS A 151 -9.57 10.88 -1.34
N ASN A 152 -9.07 10.87 -2.58
CA ASN A 152 -9.82 11.26 -3.79
C ASN A 152 -10.45 10.04 -4.51
N ASN A 153 -10.47 8.88 -3.85
CA ASN A 153 -10.97 7.61 -4.36
C ASN A 153 -10.22 7.04 -5.59
N ARG A 154 -9.02 7.54 -5.91
CA ARG A 154 -8.16 6.98 -6.97
C ARG A 154 -7.58 5.66 -6.50
N LYS A 155 -7.77 4.61 -7.32
CA LYS A 155 -7.24 3.26 -7.07
C LYS A 155 -5.77 3.21 -7.45
N ILE A 156 -4.92 2.76 -6.53
CA ILE A 156 -3.49 2.59 -6.74
C ILE A 156 -3.11 1.15 -6.39
N ILE A 157 -2.56 0.45 -7.36
CA ILE A 157 -2.22 -0.97 -7.24
C ILE A 157 -0.89 -1.09 -6.50
N LEU A 158 -0.88 -1.91 -5.44
CA LEU A 158 0.31 -2.17 -4.64
C LEU A 158 1.02 -3.45 -5.10
N SER A 159 0.29 -4.56 -5.22
CA SER A 159 0.86 -5.84 -5.65
C SER A 159 -0.24 -6.82 -6.08
N ASN A 160 0.17 -7.90 -6.76
CA ASN A 160 -0.71 -8.91 -7.32
C ASN A 160 -0.29 -10.30 -6.84
N PHE A 161 -1.26 -11.10 -6.41
CA PHE A 161 -1.07 -12.47 -5.93
C PHE A 161 -1.82 -13.43 -6.84
N LYS A 162 -1.28 -14.64 -7.03
CA LYS A 162 -2.04 -15.71 -7.69
C LYS A 162 -3.28 -16.04 -6.84
N ASN A 163 -4.45 -16.22 -7.47
CA ASN A 163 -5.67 -16.64 -6.77
C ASN A 163 -5.69 -18.16 -6.52
N THR A 164 -4.57 -18.70 -6.06
CA THR A 164 -4.37 -20.11 -5.71
C THR A 164 -3.74 -20.20 -4.33
N PHE A 165 -3.91 -21.34 -3.66
CA PHE A 165 -3.22 -21.58 -2.40
C PHE A 165 -1.73 -21.85 -2.67
N PRO A 166 -0.78 -21.34 -1.84
CA PRO A 166 -0.98 -20.54 -0.62
C PRO A 166 -1.06 -19.01 -0.86
N SER A 167 -0.78 -18.53 -2.08
CA SER A 167 -0.70 -17.10 -2.41
C SER A 167 -1.96 -16.31 -2.04
N LYS A 168 -3.16 -16.89 -2.19
CA LYS A 168 -4.43 -16.28 -1.75
C LYS A 168 -4.46 -16.00 -0.25
N SER A 169 -4.00 -16.94 0.57
CA SER A 169 -3.97 -16.76 2.02
C SER A 169 -2.94 -15.70 2.41
N ILE A 170 -1.78 -15.68 1.75
CA ILE A 170 -0.77 -14.64 1.95
C ILE A 170 -1.35 -13.26 1.61
N ALA A 171 -2.06 -13.12 0.48
CA ALA A 171 -2.70 -11.87 0.08
C ALA A 171 -3.66 -11.33 1.15
N ASN A 172 -4.48 -12.21 1.75
CA ASN A 172 -5.40 -11.83 2.82
C ASN A 172 -4.65 -11.34 4.07
N VAL A 173 -3.61 -12.05 4.50
CA VAL A 173 -2.82 -11.66 5.68
C VAL A 173 -2.07 -10.34 5.42
N VAL A 174 -1.52 -10.14 4.22
CA VAL A 174 -0.91 -8.87 3.83
C VAL A 174 -1.93 -7.74 3.89
N LYS A 175 -3.12 -7.94 3.33
CA LYS A 175 -4.20 -6.93 3.37
C LYS A 175 -4.60 -6.59 4.80
N GLU A 176 -4.79 -7.59 5.67
CA GLU A 176 -5.10 -7.37 7.09
C GLU A 176 -3.98 -6.59 7.81
N MET A 177 -2.72 -6.93 7.53
CA MET A 177 -1.56 -6.22 8.07
C MET A 177 -1.56 -4.75 7.63
N LEU A 178 -1.79 -4.47 6.34
CA LEU A 178 -1.84 -3.09 5.81
C LEU A 178 -2.97 -2.29 6.44
N ASP A 179 -4.15 -2.89 6.63
CA ASP A 179 -5.27 -2.24 7.31
C ASP A 179 -4.93 -1.86 8.75
N ILE A 180 -4.25 -2.75 9.48
CA ILE A 180 -3.82 -2.49 10.86
C ILE A 180 -2.80 -1.36 10.91
N ILE A 181 -1.79 -1.39 10.04
CA ILE A 181 -0.76 -0.34 9.96
C ILE A 181 -1.39 1.02 9.66
N LEU A 182 -2.30 1.09 8.68
CA LEU A 182 -2.97 2.35 8.32
C LEU A 182 -3.90 2.85 9.41
N LYS A 183 -4.61 1.93 10.10
CA LYS A 183 -5.45 2.28 11.24
C LYS A 183 -4.62 2.84 12.40
N GLU A 184 -3.52 2.19 12.73
CA GLU A 184 -2.60 2.66 13.78
C GLU A 184 -2.00 4.02 13.44
N HIS A 185 -1.57 4.23 12.19
CA HIS A 185 -1.04 5.51 11.76
C HIS A 185 -2.09 6.63 11.87
N ARG A 186 -3.34 6.34 11.46
CA ARG A 186 -4.46 7.29 11.61
C ARG A 186 -4.76 7.60 13.07
N ASP A 187 -4.71 6.59 13.93
CA ASP A 187 -4.96 6.74 15.36
C ASP A 187 -3.84 7.53 16.09
N ALA A 188 -2.60 7.44 15.61
CA ALA A 188 -1.45 8.13 16.18
C ALA A 188 -1.28 9.58 15.68
N THR A 189 -1.93 9.96 14.57
CA THR A 189 -1.80 11.30 13.99
C THR A 189 -2.75 12.27 14.70
N PRO A 190 -2.25 13.40 15.28
CA PRO A 190 -3.11 14.41 15.89
C PRO A 190 -4.07 15.01 14.86
N LEU A 191 -5.35 15.11 15.22
CA LEU A 191 -6.35 15.79 14.41
C LEU A 191 -6.23 17.30 14.61
N MET A 192 -6.40 18.07 13.54
CA MET A 192 -6.32 19.54 13.54
C MET A 192 -7.41 20.14 12.66
N GLY A 193 -7.70 21.43 12.85
CA GLY A 193 -8.64 22.18 12.00
C GLY A 193 -10.03 21.53 11.92
N ALA A 194 -10.61 21.44 10.73
CA ALA A 194 -11.96 20.93 10.52
C ALA A 194 -12.15 19.48 11.02
N GLU A 195 -11.16 18.60 10.82
CA GLU A 195 -11.23 17.19 11.27
C GLU A 195 -11.35 17.10 12.80
N LEU A 196 -10.65 17.98 13.53
CA LEU A 196 -10.75 18.08 14.98
C LEU A 196 -12.17 18.48 15.40
N TYR A 197 -12.72 19.54 14.81
CA TYR A 197 -14.03 20.06 15.22
C TYR A 197 -15.16 19.09 14.90
N GLU A 198 -15.11 18.42 13.75
CA GLU A 198 -16.07 17.35 13.44
C GLU A 198 -15.95 16.20 14.44
N LYS A 199 -14.72 15.81 14.81
CA LYS A 199 -14.53 14.72 15.78
C LYS A 199 -15.09 15.09 17.15
N LEU A 200 -14.86 16.32 17.62
CA LEU A 200 -15.34 16.80 18.92
C LEU A 200 -16.86 16.69 19.07
N LYS A 201 -17.65 16.84 18.00
CA LYS A 201 -19.11 16.70 18.04
C LYS A 201 -19.58 15.31 18.51
N SER A 202 -18.75 14.29 18.32
CA SER A 202 -19.05 12.90 18.71
C SER A 202 -18.50 12.51 20.09
N LEU A 203 -17.80 13.41 20.77
CA LEU A 203 -17.10 13.12 22.01
C LEU A 203 -17.77 13.80 23.20
N VAL A 204 -17.68 13.16 24.36
CA VAL A 204 -18.15 13.69 25.64
C VAL A 204 -16.94 14.23 26.40
N GLU A 205 -16.98 15.51 26.79
CA GLU A 205 -15.96 16.09 27.66
C GLU A 205 -16.05 15.47 29.06
N VAL A 206 -14.93 14.97 29.59
CA VAL A 206 -14.86 14.31 30.91
C VAL A 206 -13.96 15.05 31.91
N GLY A 207 -13.28 16.11 31.48
CA GLY A 207 -12.55 17.00 32.38
C GLY A 207 -11.52 17.87 31.67
N ARG A 208 -10.85 18.72 32.45
CA ARG A 208 -9.72 19.55 32.03
C ARG A 208 -8.62 19.52 33.09
N ASP A 209 -7.39 19.80 32.69
CA ASP A 209 -6.27 20.04 33.61
C ASP A 209 -5.81 21.50 33.58
N GLU A 210 -4.78 21.78 34.38
CA GLU A 210 -4.16 23.10 34.53
C GLU A 210 -3.37 23.53 33.28
N ASP A 211 -2.91 22.56 32.48
CA ASP A 211 -2.19 22.77 31.23
C ASP A 211 -3.11 23.03 30.03
N TRP A 212 -4.38 23.34 30.29
CA TRP A 212 -5.42 23.61 29.29
C TRP A 212 -5.74 22.41 28.38
N ASN A 213 -5.34 21.20 28.77
CA ASN A 213 -5.77 20.00 28.09
C ASN A 213 -7.22 19.71 28.44
N THR A 214 -7.99 19.35 27.42
CA THR A 214 -9.38 18.89 27.61
C THR A 214 -9.49 17.42 27.28
N TYR A 215 -10.02 16.65 28.22
CA TYR A 215 -10.17 15.21 28.14
C TYR A 215 -11.54 14.86 27.61
N TYR A 216 -11.55 13.95 26.64
CA TYR A 216 -12.76 13.53 25.95
C TYR A 216 -12.87 12.00 25.92
N LEU A 217 -14.10 11.51 26.08
CA LEU A 217 -14.46 10.11 25.90
C LEU A 217 -15.29 9.97 24.63
N GLY A 218 -14.88 9.07 23.75
CA GLY A 218 -15.62 8.71 22.55
C GLY A 218 -16.44 7.42 22.72
N PRO A 219 -17.14 7.01 21.64
CA PRO A 219 -17.78 5.71 21.57
C PRO A 219 -16.80 4.58 21.91
N GLU A 220 -17.29 3.53 22.56
CA GLU A 220 -16.49 2.36 23.00
C GLU A 220 -15.39 2.68 24.04
N GLY A 221 -15.48 3.83 24.72
CA GLY A 221 -14.53 4.21 25.78
C GLY A 221 -13.17 4.69 25.27
N VAL A 222 -13.08 5.06 23.99
CA VAL A 222 -11.84 5.61 23.41
C VAL A 222 -11.53 6.97 24.02
N LYS A 223 -10.30 7.18 24.48
CA LYS A 223 -9.87 8.40 25.15
C LYS A 223 -9.16 9.35 24.18
N TRP A 224 -9.47 10.63 24.28
CA TRP A 224 -8.90 11.69 23.47
C TRP A 224 -8.48 12.87 24.35
N VAL A 225 -7.40 13.53 23.98
CA VAL A 225 -6.89 14.73 24.64
C VAL A 225 -6.80 15.84 23.62
N LYS A 226 -7.48 16.95 23.88
CA LYS A 226 -7.32 18.18 23.13
C LYS A 226 -6.25 19.02 23.83
N SER A 227 -5.17 19.33 23.13
CA SER A 227 -4.02 20.08 23.65
C SER A 227 -3.74 21.28 22.77
N TYR A 228 -3.17 22.34 23.35
CA TYR A 228 -2.71 23.53 22.63
C TYR A 228 -1.18 23.50 22.61
N PRO A 229 -0.54 23.17 21.47
CA PRO A 229 0.92 23.17 21.37
C PRO A 229 1.48 24.55 21.76
N ASN A 230 2.56 24.57 22.52
CA ASN A 230 3.24 25.80 22.98
C ASN A 230 2.38 26.72 23.89
N SER A 231 1.35 26.19 24.56
CA SER A 231 0.53 26.95 25.52
C SER A 231 1.34 27.61 26.64
N SER A 232 2.46 26.99 27.04
CA SER A 232 3.40 27.52 28.04
C SER A 232 4.11 28.82 27.63
N HIS A 233 4.06 29.22 26.36
CA HIS A 233 4.78 30.39 25.82
C HIS A 233 3.83 31.52 25.37
N HIS A 234 2.62 31.61 25.95
CA HIS A 234 1.64 32.71 25.72
C HIS A 234 1.17 32.92 24.26
N GLY A 235 1.52 32.02 23.33
CA GLY A 235 1.17 32.10 21.91
C GLY A 235 0.34 30.92 21.41
N GLY A 236 -0.55 30.39 22.27
CA GLY A 236 -1.28 29.13 22.13
C GLY A 236 -1.52 28.69 20.67
N GLY A 237 -0.76 27.68 20.25
CA GLY A 237 -0.89 27.11 18.91
C GLY A 237 -2.28 26.54 18.65
N ALA A 238 -2.61 26.30 17.39
CA ALA A 238 -3.89 25.71 17.00
C ALA A 238 -4.13 24.41 17.78
N PRO A 239 -5.35 24.17 18.29
CA PRO A 239 -5.64 22.99 19.07
C PRO A 239 -5.38 21.73 18.24
N THR A 240 -4.87 20.71 18.92
CA THR A 240 -4.66 19.38 18.39
C THR A 240 -5.49 18.40 19.21
N LEU A 241 -6.03 17.37 18.58
CA LEU A 241 -6.81 16.34 19.26
C LEU A 241 -6.13 14.99 19.02
N THR A 242 -5.58 14.42 20.09
CA THR A 242 -4.75 13.22 20.05
C THR A 242 -5.45 12.09 20.79
N ARG A 243 -5.45 10.89 20.19
CA ARG A 243 -5.96 9.70 20.87
C ARG A 243 -4.91 9.19 21.85
N VAL A 244 -5.36 8.79 23.04
CA VAL A 244 -4.49 8.23 24.08
C VAL A 244 -5.03 6.91 24.60
N ASP A 245 -4.16 6.01 25.05
CA ASP A 245 -4.59 4.74 25.65
C ASP A 245 -5.15 4.96 27.06
N GLN A 246 -4.55 5.90 27.80
CA GLN A 246 -4.92 6.28 29.16
C GLN A 246 -4.82 7.79 29.32
N PHE A 247 -5.68 8.37 30.15
CA PHE A 247 -5.50 9.77 30.55
C PHE A 247 -4.25 9.88 31.44
N PRO A 248 -3.52 11.00 31.40
CA PRO A 248 -2.42 11.23 32.32
C PRO A 248 -2.92 11.16 33.76
N ASP A 249 -2.16 10.52 34.65
CA ASP A 249 -2.47 10.51 36.08
C ASP A 249 -2.42 11.94 36.61
N ARG A 250 -3.54 12.42 37.15
CA ARG A 250 -3.64 13.76 37.77
C ARG A 250 -2.72 13.98 38.97
N ASN A 251 -2.04 12.93 39.45
CA ASN A 251 -1.24 12.95 40.67
C ASN A 251 0.29 13.00 40.42
N LYS A 252 0.74 13.28 39.19
CA LYS A 252 2.17 13.52 38.89
C LYS A 252 2.45 14.99 38.59
N THR A 253 2.09 15.85 39.53
CA THR A 253 2.58 17.22 39.61
C THR A 253 2.88 17.51 41.08
N THR A 254 4.12 17.20 41.46
CA THR A 254 4.85 17.80 42.60
C THR A 254 6.22 18.18 42.09
#